data_AF-C6TGA0-F1
#
_entry.id   AF-C6TGA0-F1
#
_cell.length_a   1.000
_cell.length_b   1.000
_cell.length_c   1.000
_cell.angle_alpha   90.00
_cell.angle_beta   90.00
_cell.angle_gamma   90.00
#
_symmetry.space_group_name_H-M   'P 1'
#
loop_
_entity.id
_entity.type
_entity.pdbx_description
1 polymer ?
#
loop_
_entity_poly.entity_id
_entity_poly.type
_entity_poly.pdbx_seq_one_letter_code
_entity_poly.pdbx_strand_id
1 'polypeptide(L)'
;MGKARDRTEDFKDAVRHTARSLGYDEAKLASVMASFIIHKPPQKSPFSKAALKTLESIGELDQFLLKHRKDYTDLHRTTEKERDSIEHEVSTFIKTCQEQIDILKNSINQEEETSKGWLGIATTKSNADIIAHKHGVVLILSERLHSVTAQFDQLRAVRFQDAINKAIPRRKLNRVARNDSAETSKSSDMELREPEELRAEPLRVQQQLLDDETRALQVELTSLLDTVQETETKMVEMSALNHLMSTHVLHQAQQIEHLYDQAVEATNNVELGNKELSQAIQRNSSSRTFLLLFLFVLTFSILFLDWYS
;
A
#
# COMPACT_ATOMS: atom_id res chain seq x y z
N MET A 1 35.61 7.67 22.02
CA MET A 1 35.08 7.84 20.65
C MET A 1 35.91 8.90 19.94
N GLY A 2 36.74 8.52 18.98
CA GLY A 2 37.53 9.49 18.21
C GLY A 2 36.60 10.34 17.35
N LYS A 3 36.69 11.66 17.46
CA LYS A 3 36.00 12.59 16.54
C LYS A 3 36.45 12.28 15.12
N ALA A 4 35.53 11.85 14.25
CA ALA A 4 35.80 11.77 12.83
C ALA A 4 36.19 13.18 12.35
N ARG A 5 37.41 13.34 11.81
CA ARG A 5 37.86 14.60 11.22
C ARG A 5 37.16 14.74 9.86
N ASP A 6 36.47 15.86 9.67
CA ASP A 6 35.94 16.21 8.35
C ASP A 6 37.12 16.44 7.39
N ARG A 7 37.12 15.68 6.28
CA ARG A 7 38.15 15.71 5.23
C ARG A 7 37.57 16.14 3.88
N THR A 8 36.40 16.78 3.89
CA THR A 8 35.74 17.24 2.68
C THR A 8 36.62 18.22 1.89
N GLU A 9 37.34 19.12 2.57
CA GLU A 9 38.27 20.06 1.91
C GLU A 9 39.52 19.36 1.36
N ASP A 10 40.12 18.42 2.11
CA ASP A 10 41.23 17.59 1.61
C ASP A 10 40.85 16.87 0.30
N PHE A 11 39.61 16.38 0.23
CA PHE A 11 39.08 15.72 -0.97
C PHE A 11 38.89 16.71 -2.13
N LYS A 12 38.29 17.89 -1.90
CA LYS A 12 38.14 18.93 -2.93
C LYS A 12 39.49 19.37 -3.50
N ASP A 13 40.50 19.53 -2.64
CA ASP A 13 41.85 19.91 -3.03
C ASP A 13 42.52 18.82 -3.87
N ALA A 14 42.38 17.54 -3.48
CA ALA A 14 42.87 16.41 -4.26
C ALA A 14 42.20 16.32 -5.63
N VAL A 15 40.89 16.54 -5.72
CA VAL A 15 40.16 16.58 -7.00
C VAL A 15 40.65 17.74 -7.87
N ARG A 16 40.87 18.93 -7.29
CA ARG A 16 41.37 20.09 -8.01
C ARG A 16 42.77 19.84 -8.60
N HIS A 17 43.65 19.25 -7.81
CA HIS A 17 45.01 18.89 -8.25
C HIS A 17 44.97 17.85 -9.38
N THR A 18 44.15 16.81 -9.23
CA THR A 18 44.03 15.74 -10.21
C THR A 18 43.42 16.24 -11.53
N ALA A 19 42.38 17.05 -11.48
CA ALA A 19 41.75 17.65 -12.66
C ALA A 19 42.74 18.52 -13.46
N ARG A 20 43.60 19.29 -12.77
CA ARG A 20 44.68 20.05 -13.42
C ARG A 20 45.71 19.12 -14.08
N SER A 21 46.09 18.03 -13.41
CA SER A 21 47.04 17.05 -13.99
C SER A 21 46.49 16.33 -15.24
N LEU A 22 45.16 16.23 -15.35
CA LEU A 22 44.46 15.67 -16.51
C LEU A 22 44.18 16.71 -17.61
N GLY A 23 44.66 17.95 -17.48
CA GLY A 23 44.51 18.99 -18.50
C GLY A 23 43.12 19.61 -18.61
N TYR A 24 42.34 19.62 -17.52
CA TYR A 24 41.02 20.25 -17.52
C TYR A 24 41.16 21.77 -17.67
N ASP A 25 40.36 22.36 -18.56
CA ASP A 25 40.26 23.81 -18.71
C ASP A 25 39.63 24.46 -17.47
N GLU A 26 39.85 25.77 -17.29
CA GLU A 26 39.37 26.54 -16.12
C GLU A 26 37.84 26.43 -15.97
N ALA A 27 37.11 26.34 -17.09
CA ALA A 27 35.66 26.21 -17.12
C ALA A 27 35.17 24.84 -16.62
N LYS A 28 35.80 23.74 -17.04
CA LYS A 28 35.52 22.38 -16.54
C LYS A 28 35.91 22.24 -15.08
N LEU A 29 37.03 22.83 -14.67
CA LEU A 29 37.44 22.83 -13.27
C LEU A 29 36.40 23.55 -12.39
N ALA A 30 35.94 24.73 -12.81
CA ALA A 30 34.88 25.46 -12.13
C ALA A 30 33.57 24.67 -12.08
N SER A 31 33.21 23.98 -13.17
CA SER A 31 32.03 23.10 -13.24
C SER A 31 32.10 21.92 -12.26
N VAL A 32 33.25 21.24 -12.18
CA VAL A 32 33.48 20.14 -11.23
C VAL A 32 33.43 20.66 -9.79
N MET A 33 34.07 21.80 -9.51
CA MET A 33 34.04 22.40 -8.16
C MET A 33 32.63 22.85 -7.76
N ALA A 34 31.85 23.40 -8.69
CA ALA A 34 30.47 23.80 -8.46
C ALA A 34 29.55 22.61 -8.14
N SER A 35 29.83 21.44 -8.72
CA SER A 35 29.06 20.21 -8.44
C SER A 35 29.17 19.71 -6.99
N PHE A 36 30.21 20.11 -6.26
CA PHE A 36 30.36 19.83 -4.83
C PHE A 36 29.57 20.79 -3.93
N ILE A 37 29.13 21.93 -4.46
CA ILE A 37 28.36 22.94 -3.72
C ILE A 37 26.86 22.70 -3.94
N ILE A 38 26.48 22.41 -5.18
CA ILE A 38 25.10 22.11 -5.55
C ILE A 38 25.10 20.73 -6.20
N HIS A 39 24.64 19.73 -5.45
CA HIS A 39 24.40 18.42 -6.02
C HIS A 39 23.41 18.53 -7.16
N LYS A 40 23.82 18.06 -8.35
CA LYS A 40 22.92 17.95 -9.48
C LYS A 40 21.75 17.05 -9.05
N PRO A 41 20.48 17.47 -9.23
CA PRO A 41 19.36 16.63 -8.83
C PRO A 41 19.48 15.29 -9.56
N PRO A 42 19.36 14.16 -8.84
CA PRO A 42 19.44 12.85 -9.47
C PRO A 42 18.35 12.76 -10.53
N GLN A 43 18.71 12.32 -11.74
CA GLN A 43 17.73 12.09 -12.80
C GLN A 43 16.84 10.92 -12.37
N LYS A 44 15.60 11.24 -12.01
CA LYS A 44 14.61 10.23 -11.62
C LYS A 44 14.33 9.33 -12.82
N SER A 45 14.46 8.02 -12.62
CA SER A 45 14.08 7.00 -13.61
C SER A 45 12.58 7.12 -13.95
N PRO A 46 12.14 6.66 -15.14
CA PRO A 46 10.71 6.63 -15.48
C PRO A 46 9.89 5.88 -14.43
N PHE A 47 10.43 4.76 -13.91
CA PHE A 47 9.87 4.03 -12.77
C PHE A 47 9.68 4.91 -11.54
N SER A 48 10.72 5.63 -11.12
CA SER A 48 10.65 6.50 -9.93
C SER A 48 9.63 7.63 -10.10
N LYS A 49 9.50 8.17 -11.30
CA LYS A 49 8.49 9.20 -11.59
C LYS A 49 7.07 8.64 -11.51
N ALA A 50 6.84 7.45 -12.07
CA ALA A 50 5.56 6.78 -12.00
C ALA A 50 5.19 6.40 -10.56
N ALA A 51 6.14 5.83 -9.79
CA ALA A 51 5.94 5.51 -8.38
C ALA A 51 5.59 6.73 -7.52
N LEU A 52 6.27 7.86 -7.73
CA LEU A 52 5.93 9.11 -7.03
C LEU A 52 4.55 9.63 -7.40
N LYS A 53 4.16 9.54 -8.68
CA LYS A 53 2.81 9.91 -9.12
C LYS A 53 1.74 9.04 -8.45
N THR A 54 1.98 7.74 -8.33
CA THR A 54 1.08 6.83 -7.62
C THR A 54 0.99 7.18 -6.13
N LEU A 55 2.11 7.53 -5.51
CA LEU A 55 2.11 8.01 -4.12
C LEU A 55 1.29 9.29 -3.95
N GLU A 56 1.41 10.23 -4.88
CA GLU A 56 0.60 11.46 -4.89
C GLU A 56 -0.90 11.13 -5.00
N SER A 57 -1.30 10.23 -5.91
CA SER A 57 -2.70 9.79 -6.03
C SER A 57 -3.23 9.09 -4.78
N ILE A 58 -2.42 8.28 -4.09
CA ILE A 58 -2.80 7.68 -2.80
C ILE A 58 -2.96 8.77 -1.73
N GLY A 59 -2.11 9.79 -1.74
CA GLY A 59 -2.22 10.95 -0.85
C GLY A 59 -3.47 11.80 -1.09
N GLU A 60 -3.87 11.96 -2.36
CA GLU A 60 -5.13 12.62 -2.73
C GLU A 60 -6.34 11.84 -2.21
N LEU A 61 -6.32 10.51 -2.32
CA LEU A 61 -7.37 9.65 -1.74
C LEU A 61 -7.46 9.80 -0.22
N ASP A 62 -6.33 9.79 0.48
CA ASP A 62 -6.30 9.96 1.94
C ASP A 62 -6.87 11.34 2.36
N GLN A 63 -6.48 12.41 1.66
CA GLN A 63 -7.04 13.75 1.89
C GLN A 63 -8.53 13.83 1.60
N PHE A 64 -8.99 13.18 0.52
CA PHE A 64 -10.40 13.08 0.18
C PHE A 64 -11.19 12.40 1.31
N LEU A 65 -10.72 11.25 1.81
CA LEU A 65 -11.34 10.54 2.92
C LEU A 65 -11.39 11.38 4.20
N LEU A 66 -10.31 12.07 4.54
CA LEU A 66 -10.27 12.94 5.72
C LEU A 66 -11.28 14.09 5.63
N LYS A 67 -11.41 14.70 4.45
CA LYS A 67 -12.37 15.79 4.20
C LYS A 67 -13.82 15.30 4.30
N HIS A 68 -14.11 14.14 3.72
CA HIS A 68 -15.46 13.59 3.65
C HIS A 68 -15.84 12.69 4.83
N ARG A 69 -14.93 12.44 5.79
CA ARG A 69 -15.19 11.57 6.95
C ARG A 69 -16.45 11.94 7.71
N LYS A 70 -16.61 13.21 8.09
CA LYS A 70 -17.77 13.69 8.85
C LYS A 70 -19.05 13.64 8.02
N ASP A 71 -18.94 14.02 6.76
CA ASP A 71 -20.03 14.01 5.80
C ASP A 71 -20.52 12.57 5.55
N TYR A 72 -19.62 11.59 5.61
CA TYR A 72 -19.93 10.17 5.44
C TYR A 72 -20.55 9.54 6.70
N THR A 73 -20.04 9.86 7.90
CA THR A 73 -20.53 9.28 9.16
C THR A 73 -21.79 9.94 9.71
N ASP A 74 -21.96 11.25 9.54
CA ASP A 74 -23.08 11.98 10.17
C ASP A 74 -24.37 11.83 9.36
N LEU A 75 -25.34 11.12 9.94
CA LEU A 75 -26.64 10.83 9.31
C LEU A 75 -27.39 12.10 8.85
N HIS A 76 -27.29 13.18 9.61
CA HIS A 76 -28.06 14.42 9.41
C HIS A 76 -27.38 15.45 8.51
N ARG A 77 -26.14 15.18 8.08
CA ARG A 77 -25.32 16.14 7.35
C ARG A 77 -25.37 15.94 5.84
N THR A 78 -25.62 14.71 5.40
CA THR A 78 -25.63 14.31 3.98
C THR A 78 -26.78 13.36 3.68
N THR A 79 -27.17 13.34 2.40
CA THR A 79 -28.13 12.39 1.85
C THR A 79 -27.46 11.05 1.52
N GLU A 80 -28.25 9.98 1.47
CA GLU A 80 -27.76 8.65 1.08
C GLU A 80 -27.14 8.64 -0.33
N LYS A 81 -27.69 9.43 -1.25
CA LYS A 81 -27.14 9.61 -2.60
C LYS A 81 -25.75 10.25 -2.61
N GLU A 82 -25.51 11.25 -1.74
CA GLU A 82 -24.19 11.88 -1.62
C GLU A 82 -23.16 10.91 -1.02
N ARG A 83 -23.59 10.06 -0.06
CA ARG A 83 -22.71 9.02 0.49
C ARG A 83 -22.33 8.00 -0.57
N ASP A 84 -23.29 7.53 -1.35
CA ASP A 84 -23.03 6.57 -2.42
C ASP A 84 -22.13 7.17 -3.53
N SER A 85 -22.20 8.48 -3.78
CA SER A 85 -21.23 9.19 -4.63
C SER A 85 -19.82 9.15 -4.04
N ILE A 86 -19.68 9.40 -2.73
CA ILE A 86 -18.38 9.30 -2.05
C ILE A 86 -17.82 7.88 -2.17
N GLU A 87 -18.63 6.84 -1.96
CA GLU A 87 -18.18 5.45 -2.11
C GLU A 87 -17.73 5.13 -3.53
N HIS A 88 -18.47 5.61 -4.53
CA HIS A 88 -18.14 5.42 -5.94
C HIS A 88 -16.80 6.09 -6.31
N GLU A 89 -16.60 7.33 -5.86
CA GLU A 89 -15.35 8.06 -6.06
C GLU A 89 -14.17 7.31 -5.41
N VAL A 90 -14.31 6.90 -4.14
CA VAL A 90 -13.28 6.13 -3.42
C VAL A 90 -12.97 4.82 -4.14
N SER A 91 -13.98 4.08 -4.59
CA SER A 91 -13.79 2.84 -5.35
C SER A 91 -13.01 3.07 -6.64
N THR A 92 -13.31 4.16 -7.35
CA THR A 92 -12.63 4.55 -8.59
C THR A 92 -11.16 4.89 -8.31
N PHE A 93 -10.88 5.70 -7.30
CA PHE A 93 -9.50 6.04 -6.89
C PHE A 93 -8.69 4.80 -6.54
N ILE A 94 -9.26 3.87 -5.75
CA ILE A 94 -8.58 2.64 -5.35
C ILE A 94 -8.24 1.79 -6.57
N LYS A 95 -9.18 1.60 -7.50
CA LYS A 95 -8.95 0.85 -8.75
C LYS A 95 -7.85 1.49 -9.59
N THR A 96 -7.89 2.81 -9.78
CA THR A 96 -6.84 3.51 -10.52
C THR A 96 -5.46 3.38 -9.86
N CYS A 97 -5.38 3.46 -8.53
CA CYS A 97 -4.11 3.27 -7.83
C CYS A 97 -3.61 1.82 -7.94
N GLN A 98 -4.49 0.83 -7.89
CA GLN A 98 -4.15 -0.59 -8.11
C GLN A 98 -3.59 -0.80 -9.51
N GLU A 99 -4.24 -0.28 -10.55
CA GLU A 99 -3.76 -0.38 -11.93
C GLU A 99 -2.37 0.23 -12.10
N GLN A 100 -2.11 1.39 -11.48
CA GLN A 100 -0.79 2.01 -11.52
C GLN A 100 0.28 1.16 -10.81
N ILE A 101 -0.06 0.55 -9.67
CA ILE A 101 0.83 -0.37 -8.94
C ILE A 101 1.12 -1.62 -9.78
N ASP A 102 0.11 -2.17 -10.47
CA ASP A 102 0.28 -3.34 -11.33
C ASP A 102 1.14 -3.02 -12.56
N ILE A 103 1.01 -1.83 -13.15
CA ILE A 103 1.90 -1.37 -14.22
C ILE A 103 3.34 -1.30 -13.73
N LEU A 104 3.59 -0.75 -12.53
CA LEU A 104 4.92 -0.72 -11.93
C LEU A 104 5.46 -2.12 -11.71
N LYS A 105 4.66 -3.03 -11.15
CA LYS A 105 5.02 -4.44 -10.95
C LYS A 105 5.40 -5.13 -12.25
N ASN A 106 4.59 -4.99 -13.29
CA ASN A 106 4.83 -5.59 -14.59
C ASN A 106 6.09 -5.03 -15.26
N SER A 107 6.40 -3.75 -15.06
CA SER A 107 7.65 -3.16 -15.55
C SER A 107 8.90 -3.79 -14.94
N ILE A 108 8.82 -4.23 -13.66
CA ILE A 108 9.93 -4.91 -12.99
C ILE A 108 10.12 -6.32 -13.58
N ASN A 109 9.03 -7.07 -13.74
CA ASN A 109 9.07 -8.43 -14.29
C ASN A 109 9.65 -8.45 -15.72
N GLN A 110 9.29 -7.48 -16.57
CA GLN A 110 9.85 -7.35 -17.92
C GLN A 110 11.35 -7.05 -17.89
N GLU A 111 11.81 -6.21 -16.97
CA GLU A 111 13.24 -5.93 -16.79
C GLU A 111 14.01 -7.17 -16.27
N GLU A 112 13.40 -7.98 -15.42
CA GLU A 112 13.98 -9.25 -14.96
C GLU A 112 14.11 -10.28 -16.09
N GLU A 113 13.10 -10.40 -16.94
CA GLU A 113 13.11 -11.31 -18.09
C GLU A 113 14.15 -10.90 -19.14
N THR A 114 14.24 -9.60 -19.44
CA THR A 114 15.23 -9.07 -20.40
C THR A 114 16.66 -9.11 -19.87
N SER A 115 16.86 -9.07 -18.55
CA SER A 115 18.19 -9.19 -17.92
C SER A 115 18.75 -10.63 -17.97
N LYS A 116 17.90 -11.64 -18.19
CA LYS A 116 18.32 -13.03 -18.42
C LYS A 116 18.75 -13.19 -19.89
N GLY A 117 20.00 -12.86 -20.19
CA GLY A 117 20.54 -12.95 -21.55
C GLY A 117 20.44 -14.35 -22.18
N TRP A 118 20.50 -14.44 -23.51
CA TRP A 118 20.37 -15.64 -24.36
C TRP A 118 21.21 -16.86 -23.91
N LEU A 119 22.28 -16.66 -23.13
CA LEU A 119 23.16 -17.72 -22.65
C LEU A 119 23.00 -18.08 -21.17
N GLY A 120 21.99 -17.55 -20.47
CA GLY A 120 21.78 -17.79 -19.03
C GLY A 120 22.83 -17.15 -18.11
N ILE A 121 23.82 -16.44 -18.68
CA ILE A 121 24.81 -15.67 -17.93
C ILE A 121 24.22 -14.28 -17.70
N ALA A 122 23.78 -14.03 -16.46
CA ALA A 122 23.32 -12.71 -16.02
C ALA A 122 24.44 -11.69 -16.24
N THR A 123 24.33 -10.86 -17.26
CA THR A 123 25.34 -9.85 -17.62
C THR A 123 25.42 -8.69 -16.62
N THR A 124 24.55 -8.66 -15.61
CA THR A 124 24.42 -7.51 -14.68
C THR A 124 23.96 -7.95 -13.29
N LYS A 125 24.85 -8.51 -12.47
CA LYS A 125 24.58 -8.69 -11.02
C LYS A 125 24.29 -7.37 -10.29
N SER A 126 24.68 -6.22 -10.85
CA SER A 126 24.33 -4.88 -10.34
C SER A 126 22.83 -4.54 -10.44
N ASN A 127 22.03 -5.37 -11.12
CA ASN A 127 20.58 -5.17 -11.20
C ASN A 127 19.84 -5.75 -9.99
N ALA A 128 20.43 -6.68 -9.22
CA ALA A 128 19.74 -7.29 -8.08
C ALA A 128 19.34 -6.24 -7.02
N ASP A 129 20.25 -5.32 -6.68
CA ASP A 129 19.98 -4.22 -5.75
C ASP A 129 18.89 -3.28 -6.29
N ILE A 130 18.91 -3.00 -7.59
CA ILE A 130 17.93 -2.12 -8.26
C ILE A 130 16.55 -2.80 -8.30
N ILE A 131 16.51 -4.09 -8.62
CA ILE A 131 15.29 -4.90 -8.66
C ILE A 131 14.70 -5.00 -7.26
N ALA A 132 15.50 -5.32 -6.24
CA ALA A 132 15.08 -5.35 -4.85
C ALA A 132 14.54 -3.99 -4.39
N HIS A 133 15.23 -2.89 -4.73
CA HIS A 133 14.73 -1.54 -4.46
C HIS A 133 13.38 -1.28 -5.14
N LYS A 134 13.21 -1.64 -6.41
CA LYS A 134 11.96 -1.43 -7.15
C LYS A 134 10.80 -2.23 -6.55
N HIS A 135 11.01 -3.51 -6.21
CA HIS A 135 10.01 -4.32 -5.52
C HIS A 135 9.66 -3.73 -4.15
N GLY A 136 10.66 -3.27 -3.38
CA GLY A 136 10.44 -2.56 -2.12
C GLY A 136 9.56 -1.31 -2.27
N VAL A 137 9.76 -0.53 -3.33
CA VAL A 137 8.90 0.63 -3.64
C VAL A 137 7.46 0.21 -3.92
N VAL A 138 7.23 -0.85 -4.70
CA VAL A 138 5.87 -1.37 -4.99
C VAL A 138 5.19 -1.84 -3.71
N LEU A 139 5.90 -2.55 -2.83
CA LEU A 139 5.37 -2.99 -1.54
C LEU A 139 4.92 -1.81 -0.67
N ILE A 140 5.76 -0.78 -0.54
CA ILE A 140 5.41 0.43 0.22
C ILE A 140 4.15 1.08 -0.36
N LEU A 141 4.04 1.19 -1.68
CA LEU A 141 2.84 1.74 -2.32
C LEU A 141 1.60 0.88 -2.07
N SER A 142 1.71 -0.44 -2.18
CA SER A 142 0.62 -1.37 -1.90
C SER A 142 0.17 -1.31 -0.43
N GLU A 143 1.11 -1.25 0.51
CA GLU A 143 0.83 -1.12 1.95
C GLU A 143 0.14 0.21 2.26
N ARG A 144 0.62 1.31 1.67
CA ARG A 144 -0.01 2.63 1.82
C ARG A 144 -1.45 2.65 1.30
N LEU A 145 -1.67 2.13 0.09
CA LEU A 145 -3.02 2.03 -0.47
C LEU A 145 -3.91 1.13 0.38
N HIS A 146 -3.41 -0.01 0.86
CA HIS A 146 -4.15 -0.91 1.74
C HIS A 146 -4.53 -0.24 3.06
N SER A 147 -3.63 0.51 3.69
CA SER A 147 -3.92 1.28 4.91
C SER A 147 -5.06 2.27 4.71
N VAL A 148 -5.05 3.02 3.60
CA VAL A 148 -6.10 4.00 3.28
C VAL A 148 -7.44 3.31 3.01
N THR A 149 -7.44 2.21 2.24
CA THR A 149 -8.63 1.39 1.99
C THR A 149 -9.19 0.78 3.28
N ALA A 150 -8.34 0.28 4.18
CA ALA A 150 -8.77 -0.27 5.46
C ALA A 150 -9.41 0.77 6.37
N GLN A 151 -8.90 2.01 6.39
CA GLN A 151 -9.55 3.11 7.12
C GLN A 151 -10.94 3.42 6.57
N PHE A 152 -11.10 3.40 5.25
CA PHE A 152 -12.41 3.59 4.63
C PHE A 152 -13.38 2.45 4.96
N ASP A 153 -12.93 1.20 4.90
CA ASP A 153 -13.73 0.03 5.27
C ASP A 153 -14.21 0.10 6.72
N GLN A 154 -13.40 0.62 7.64
CA GLN A 154 -13.82 0.86 9.03
C GLN A 154 -14.96 1.88 9.13
N LEU A 155 -14.85 3.02 8.43
CA LEU A 155 -15.91 4.04 8.41
C LEU A 155 -17.21 3.48 7.86
N ARG A 156 -17.10 2.67 6.81
CA ARG A 156 -18.22 2.01 6.16
C ARG A 156 -18.86 0.94 7.03
N ALA A 157 -18.08 0.14 7.76
CA ALA A 157 -18.59 -0.83 8.73
C ALA A 157 -19.42 -0.17 9.84
N VAL A 158 -19.01 1.01 10.33
CA VAL A 158 -19.80 1.80 11.30
C VAL A 158 -21.14 2.22 10.69
N ARG A 159 -21.16 2.74 9.45
CA ARG A 159 -22.40 3.10 8.73
C ARG A 159 -23.34 1.89 8.62
N PHE A 160 -22.82 0.74 8.22
CA PHE A 160 -23.63 -0.47 8.08
C PHE A 160 -24.22 -0.92 9.42
N GLN A 161 -23.42 -0.90 10.48
CA GLN A 161 -23.91 -1.25 11.80
C GLN A 161 -25.04 -0.30 12.26
N ASP A 162 -24.93 1.00 11.97
CA ASP A 162 -25.98 1.98 12.26
C ASP A 162 -27.23 1.78 11.41
N ALA A 163 -27.09 1.41 10.13
CA ALA A 163 -28.21 1.07 9.25
C ALA A 163 -28.97 -0.17 9.77
N ILE A 164 -28.26 -1.22 10.16
CA ILE A 164 -28.84 -2.44 10.74
C ILE A 164 -29.54 -2.13 12.07
N ASN A 165 -28.89 -1.38 12.96
CA ASN A 165 -29.45 -0.99 14.27
C ASN A 165 -30.74 -0.15 14.13
N LYS A 166 -30.89 0.59 13.03
CA LYS A 166 -32.08 1.38 12.71
C LYS A 166 -33.18 0.54 12.05
N ALA A 167 -32.81 -0.38 11.16
CA ALA A 167 -33.72 -1.28 10.47
C ALA A 167 -34.34 -2.34 11.39
N ILE A 168 -33.70 -2.67 12.52
CA ILE A 168 -34.29 -3.53 13.54
C ILE A 168 -35.29 -2.68 14.35
N PRO A 169 -36.61 -2.86 14.19
CA PRO A 169 -37.57 -2.10 14.97
C PRO A 169 -37.34 -2.42 16.45
N ARG A 170 -36.99 -1.38 17.23
CA ARG A 170 -37.08 -1.44 18.69
C ARG A 170 -38.54 -1.76 19.01
N ARG A 171 -38.83 -3.04 19.29
CA ARG A 171 -40.08 -3.52 19.89
C ARG A 171 -40.28 -2.77 21.22
N LYS A 172 -40.80 -1.54 21.17
CA LYS A 172 -41.55 -0.99 22.27
C LYS A 172 -42.90 -1.68 22.22
N LEU A 173 -42.96 -2.82 22.90
CA LEU A 173 -44.22 -3.41 23.33
C LEU A 173 -44.90 -2.39 24.25
N ASN A 174 -45.59 -1.42 23.68
CA ASN A 174 -46.55 -0.61 24.39
C ASN A 174 -47.71 -1.55 24.75
N ARG A 175 -47.53 -2.24 25.88
CA ARG A 175 -48.58 -2.97 26.56
C ARG A 175 -49.65 -1.94 26.89
N VAL A 176 -50.67 -1.87 26.05
CA VAL A 176 -51.92 -1.16 26.32
C VAL A 176 -52.36 -1.61 27.71
N ALA A 177 -52.27 -0.69 28.68
CA ALA A 177 -52.79 -0.89 30.01
C ALA A 177 -54.31 -0.96 29.90
N ARG A 178 -54.82 -2.18 29.70
CA ARG A 178 -56.22 -2.51 29.88
C ARG A 178 -56.51 -2.42 31.38
N ASN A 179 -56.92 -1.23 31.82
CA ASN A 179 -57.54 -1.05 33.12
C ASN A 179 -59.03 -1.41 32.99
N ASP A 180 -59.35 -2.70 32.99
CA ASP A 180 -60.69 -3.18 33.38
C ASP A 180 -60.60 -3.60 34.85
N SER A 181 -60.88 -2.67 35.76
CA SER A 181 -61.25 -3.00 37.14
C SER A 181 -62.76 -2.96 37.22
N ALA A 182 -63.32 -4.14 37.44
CA ALA A 182 -64.73 -4.44 37.64
C ALA A 182 -65.35 -3.59 38.76
N GLU A 183 -66.57 -3.11 38.54
CA GLU A 183 -67.59 -3.09 39.59
C GLU A 183 -68.95 -3.56 39.07
N THR A 184 -69.55 -4.38 39.91
CA THR A 184 -70.75 -5.17 39.75
C THR A 184 -71.99 -4.34 40.08
N SER A 185 -73.09 -4.48 39.35
CA SER A 185 -74.45 -4.34 39.92
C SER A 185 -75.52 -5.06 39.07
N LYS A 186 -76.39 -5.76 39.79
CA LYS A 186 -77.41 -6.74 39.37
C LYS A 186 -78.71 -6.05 38.89
N SER A 187 -79.47 -6.67 37.99
CA SER A 187 -80.72 -7.43 38.27
C SER A 187 -81.73 -7.50 37.10
N SER A 188 -82.43 -8.64 37.06
CA SER A 188 -83.78 -8.96 36.52
C SER A 188 -84.04 -9.03 35.00
N ASP A 189 -84.04 -10.27 34.52
CA ASP A 189 -85.20 -11.08 34.07
C ASP A 189 -86.08 -10.71 32.85
N MET A 190 -86.39 -11.78 32.11
CA MET A 190 -87.41 -12.07 31.10
C MET A 190 -87.39 -11.50 29.66
N GLU A 191 -87.17 -12.47 28.75
CA GLU A 191 -87.95 -12.82 27.54
C GLU A 191 -87.91 -12.02 26.22
N LEU A 192 -87.89 -12.83 25.15
CA LEU A 192 -88.45 -12.64 23.80
C LEU A 192 -87.62 -11.91 22.71
N ARG A 193 -87.12 -12.76 21.78
CA ARG A 193 -87.31 -12.70 20.31
C ARG A 193 -86.62 -11.57 19.51
N GLU A 194 -85.71 -12.02 18.64
CA GLU A 194 -84.94 -11.36 17.55
C GLU A 194 -85.69 -10.30 16.69
N PRO A 195 -85.03 -9.55 15.76
CA PRO A 195 -83.62 -9.54 15.33
C PRO A 195 -83.00 -8.13 15.22
N GLU A 196 -81.67 -7.94 15.33
CA GLU A 196 -81.06 -6.74 14.71
C GLU A 196 -79.56 -6.85 14.41
N GLU A 197 -79.26 -6.67 13.12
CA GLU A 197 -78.00 -6.84 12.39
C GLU A 197 -76.93 -5.75 12.69
N LEU A 198 -76.99 -5.05 13.82
CA LEU A 198 -76.18 -3.83 14.05
C LEU A 198 -74.83 -4.04 14.76
N ARG A 199 -74.41 -5.28 15.03
CA ARG A 199 -73.11 -5.58 15.69
C ARG A 199 -72.01 -6.12 14.77
N ALA A 200 -72.29 -6.33 13.48
CA ALA A 200 -71.31 -6.86 12.52
C ALA A 200 -70.39 -5.80 11.89
N GLU A 201 -70.79 -4.53 11.91
CA GLU A 201 -70.04 -3.40 11.36
C GLU A 201 -68.74 -3.05 12.13
N PRO A 202 -68.72 -2.93 13.48
CA PRO A 202 -67.49 -2.56 14.18
C PRO A 202 -66.41 -3.65 14.13
N LEU A 203 -66.80 -4.92 14.09
CA LEU A 203 -65.85 -6.04 13.98
C LEU A 203 -65.19 -6.12 12.60
N ARG A 204 -65.96 -5.92 11.52
CA ARG A 204 -65.43 -5.92 10.15
C ARG A 204 -64.46 -4.78 9.93
N VAL A 205 -64.76 -3.58 10.42
CA VAL A 205 -63.87 -2.42 10.32
C VAL A 205 -62.59 -2.65 11.12
N GLN A 206 -62.67 -3.24 12.32
CA GLN A 206 -61.50 -3.58 13.12
C GLN A 206 -60.62 -4.65 12.45
N GLN A 207 -61.22 -5.65 11.83
CA GLN A 207 -60.51 -6.73 11.14
C GLN A 207 -59.86 -6.24 9.85
N GLN A 208 -60.52 -5.33 9.13
CA GLN A 208 -59.98 -4.65 7.96
C GLN A 208 -58.82 -3.71 8.32
N LEU A 209 -58.87 -3.04 9.48
CA LEU A 209 -57.77 -2.23 10.02
C LEU A 209 -56.54 -3.07 10.37
N LEU A 210 -56.74 -4.26 10.96
CA LEU A 210 -55.67 -5.21 11.25
C LEU A 210 -55.05 -5.80 9.97
N ASP A 211 -55.87 -6.07 8.96
CA ASP A 211 -55.40 -6.53 7.65
C ASP A 211 -54.61 -5.42 6.93
N ASP A 212 -55.03 -4.16 7.03
CA ASP A 212 -54.27 -3.02 6.50
C ASP A 212 -52.96 -2.78 7.26
N GLU A 213 -52.95 -2.92 8.60
CA GLU A 213 -51.75 -2.80 9.42
C GLU A 213 -50.75 -3.93 9.13
N THR A 214 -51.22 -5.17 8.98
CA THR A 214 -50.37 -6.30 8.60
C THR A 214 -49.81 -6.18 7.19
N ARG A 215 -50.59 -5.66 6.24
CA ARG A 215 -50.10 -5.31 4.89
C ARG A 215 -49.07 -4.20 4.92
N ALA A 216 -49.29 -3.15 5.71
CA ALA A 216 -48.34 -2.06 5.87
C ALA A 216 -47.00 -2.56 6.46
N LEU A 217 -47.07 -3.42 7.49
CA LEU A 217 -45.89 -4.04 8.10
C LEU A 217 -45.17 -4.99 7.14
N GLN A 218 -45.89 -5.73 6.30
CA GLN A 218 -45.28 -6.57 5.26
C GLN A 218 -44.55 -5.72 4.23
N VAL A 219 -45.14 -4.61 3.78
CA VAL A 219 -44.50 -3.69 2.83
C VAL A 219 -43.25 -3.06 3.46
N GLU A 220 -43.31 -2.63 4.73
CA GLU A 220 -42.16 -2.10 5.45
C GLU A 220 -41.05 -3.14 5.61
N LEU A 221 -41.38 -4.37 6.02
CA LEU A 221 -40.42 -5.47 6.13
C LEU A 221 -39.77 -5.83 4.80
N THR A 222 -40.55 -5.85 3.71
CA THR A 222 -40.02 -6.14 2.37
C THR A 222 -39.07 -5.04 1.93
N SER A 223 -39.45 -3.77 2.14
CA SER A 223 -38.56 -2.63 1.87
C SER A 223 -37.30 -2.65 2.73
N LEU A 224 -37.38 -3.06 4.00
CA LEU A 224 -36.21 -3.19 4.87
C LEU A 224 -35.30 -4.32 4.40
N LEU A 225 -35.86 -5.46 3.97
CA LEU A 225 -35.08 -6.56 3.43
C LEU A 225 -34.34 -6.17 2.14
N ASP A 226 -35.01 -5.47 1.22
CA ASP A 226 -34.38 -5.00 -0.01
C ASP A 226 -33.20 -4.05 0.28
N THR A 227 -33.38 -3.12 1.22
CA THR A 227 -32.29 -2.19 1.63
C THR A 227 -31.14 -2.93 2.33
N VAL A 228 -31.43 -3.93 3.16
CA VAL A 228 -30.40 -4.75 3.81
C VAL A 228 -29.64 -5.59 2.77
N GLN A 229 -30.32 -6.18 1.79
CA GLN A 229 -29.68 -6.98 0.75
C GLN A 229 -28.80 -6.12 -0.19
N GLU A 230 -29.26 -4.93 -0.58
CA GLU A 230 -28.45 -4.00 -1.37
C GLU A 230 -27.22 -3.52 -0.59
N THR A 231 -27.37 -3.26 0.71
CA THR A 231 -26.24 -2.84 1.56
C THR A 231 -25.25 -3.98 1.81
N GLU A 232 -25.72 -5.22 1.97
CA GLU A 232 -24.88 -6.41 2.11
C GLU A 232 -24.02 -6.65 0.86
N THR A 233 -24.63 -6.61 -0.32
CA THR A 233 -23.90 -6.83 -1.59
C THR A 233 -22.79 -5.80 -1.80
N LYS A 234 -23.07 -4.51 -1.60
CA LYS A 234 -22.06 -3.42 -1.65
C LYS A 234 -20.94 -3.62 -0.62
N MET A 235 -21.25 -4.13 0.58
CA MET A 235 -20.23 -4.43 1.60
C MET A 235 -19.27 -5.52 1.12
N VAL A 236 -19.83 -6.62 0.61
CA VAL A 236 -19.09 -7.82 0.19
C VAL A 236 -18.14 -7.53 -0.96
N GLU A 237 -18.57 -6.81 -2.00
CA GLU A 237 -17.73 -6.54 -3.18
C GLU A 237 -16.43 -5.81 -2.81
N MET A 238 -16.53 -4.77 -2.00
CA MET A 238 -15.35 -3.98 -1.62
C MET A 238 -14.52 -4.65 -0.51
N SER A 239 -15.17 -5.43 0.37
CA SER A 239 -14.44 -6.29 1.32
C SER A 239 -13.63 -7.36 0.59
N ALA A 240 -14.13 -7.88 -0.54
CA ALA A 240 -13.39 -8.79 -1.40
C ALA A 240 -12.20 -8.08 -2.05
N LEU A 241 -12.36 -6.84 -2.52
CA LEU A 241 -11.27 -6.04 -3.07
C LEU A 241 -10.16 -5.81 -2.02
N ASN A 242 -10.53 -5.40 -0.81
CA ASN A 242 -9.57 -5.16 0.26
C ASN A 242 -8.85 -6.46 0.68
N HIS A 243 -9.59 -7.58 0.74
CA HIS A 243 -8.99 -8.90 0.98
C HIS A 243 -7.97 -9.29 -0.09
N LEU A 244 -8.31 -9.12 -1.37
CA LEU A 244 -7.39 -9.38 -2.48
C LEU A 244 -6.12 -8.50 -2.36
N MET A 245 -6.26 -7.23 -2.00
CA MET A 245 -5.11 -6.36 -1.73
C MET A 245 -4.24 -6.88 -0.58
N SER A 246 -4.82 -7.29 0.55
CA SER A 246 -4.08 -7.88 1.67
C SER A 246 -3.28 -9.11 1.24
N THR A 247 -3.88 -9.99 0.43
CA THR A 247 -3.18 -11.18 -0.08
C THR A 247 -2.01 -10.82 -0.99
N HIS A 248 -2.17 -9.80 -1.83
CA HIS A 248 -1.13 -9.35 -2.75
C HIS A 248 0.02 -8.67 -2.01
N VAL A 249 -0.27 -7.85 -0.98
CA VAL A 249 0.76 -7.25 -0.09
C VAL A 249 1.55 -8.34 0.63
N LEU A 250 0.87 -9.35 1.19
CA LEU A 250 1.52 -10.45 1.90
C LEU A 250 2.42 -11.27 0.97
N HIS A 251 1.94 -11.59 -0.23
CA HIS A 251 2.73 -12.32 -1.22
C HIS A 251 3.96 -11.51 -1.67
N GLN A 252 3.81 -10.20 -1.90
CA GLN A 252 4.93 -9.32 -2.25
C GLN A 252 5.99 -9.25 -1.14
N ALA A 253 5.58 -9.18 0.13
CA ALA A 253 6.51 -9.13 1.25
C ALA A 253 7.45 -10.36 1.28
N GLN A 254 6.90 -11.56 1.05
CA GLN A 254 7.69 -12.79 0.96
C GLN A 254 8.66 -12.80 -0.22
N GLN A 255 8.24 -12.30 -1.38
CA GLN A 255 9.11 -12.20 -2.56
C GLN A 255 10.29 -11.26 -2.32
N ILE A 256 10.07 -10.16 -1.58
CA ILE A 256 11.11 -9.17 -1.27
C ILE A 256 12.16 -9.71 -0.31
N GLU A 257 11.79 -10.52 0.68
CA GLU A 257 12.79 -11.15 1.56
C GLU A 257 13.80 -11.98 0.76
N HIS A 258 13.31 -12.78 -0.19
CA HIS A 258 14.19 -13.57 -1.05
C HIS A 258 15.08 -12.70 -1.95
N LEU A 259 14.51 -11.65 -2.54
CA LEU A 259 15.27 -10.70 -3.37
C LEU A 259 16.31 -9.91 -2.56
N TYR A 260 16.00 -9.59 -1.31
CA TYR A 260 16.92 -8.92 -0.41
C TYR A 260 18.11 -9.81 -0.05
N ASP A 261 17.89 -11.08 0.25
CA ASP A 261 18.97 -12.05 0.48
C ASP A 261 19.89 -12.16 -0.74
N GLN A 262 19.31 -12.21 -1.95
CA GLN A 262 20.08 -12.22 -3.20
C GLN A 262 20.90 -10.94 -3.42
N ALA A 263 20.33 -9.77 -3.09
CA ALA A 263 21.01 -8.47 -3.17
C ALA A 263 22.19 -8.38 -2.19
N VAL A 264 22.00 -8.84 -0.95
CA VAL A 264 23.06 -8.92 0.07
C VAL A 264 24.17 -9.87 -0.39
N GLU A 265 23.82 -11.04 -0.93
CA GLU A 265 24.80 -11.98 -1.45
C GLU A 265 25.59 -11.40 -2.64
N ALA A 266 24.91 -10.70 -3.56
CA ALA A 266 25.53 -10.02 -4.68
C ALA A 266 26.53 -8.94 -4.20
N THR A 267 26.14 -8.13 -3.22
CA THR A 267 27.00 -7.11 -2.61
C THR A 267 28.23 -7.73 -1.96
N ASN A 268 28.05 -8.79 -1.17
CA ASN A 268 29.15 -9.51 -0.52
C ASN A 268 30.12 -10.11 -1.55
N ASN A 269 29.59 -10.70 -2.62
CA ASN A 269 30.39 -11.25 -3.72
C ASN A 269 31.23 -10.17 -4.43
N VAL A 270 30.67 -8.96 -4.64
CA VAL A 270 31.42 -7.83 -5.21
C VAL A 270 32.51 -7.35 -4.25
N GLU A 271 32.23 -7.27 -2.95
CA GLU A 271 33.23 -6.89 -1.94
C GLU A 271 34.39 -7.90 -1.90
N LEU A 272 34.08 -9.19 -1.87
CA LEU A 272 35.06 -10.27 -1.93
C LEU A 272 35.87 -10.20 -3.23
N GLY A 273 35.20 -10.03 -4.37
CA GLY A 273 35.87 -9.84 -5.66
C GLY A 273 36.85 -8.66 -5.67
N ASN A 274 36.47 -7.52 -5.08
CA ASN A 274 37.36 -6.36 -4.96
C ASN A 274 38.57 -6.63 -4.05
N LYS A 275 38.39 -7.40 -2.96
CA LYS A 275 39.49 -7.83 -2.10
C LYS A 275 40.47 -8.71 -2.87
N GLU A 276 39.97 -9.71 -3.59
CA GLU A 276 40.80 -10.60 -4.42
C GLU A 276 41.54 -9.82 -5.52
N LEU A 277 40.87 -8.86 -6.16
CA LEU A 277 41.46 -8.03 -7.21
C LEU A 277 42.56 -7.12 -6.66
N SER A 278 42.35 -6.54 -5.48
CA SER A 278 43.37 -5.77 -4.76
C SER A 278 44.59 -6.64 -4.38
N GLN A 279 44.35 -7.85 -3.86
CA GLN A 279 45.41 -8.82 -3.55
C GLN A 279 46.18 -9.24 -4.81
N ALA A 280 45.50 -9.46 -5.93
CA ALA A 280 46.13 -9.79 -7.20
C ALA A 280 47.04 -8.66 -7.71
N ILE A 281 46.59 -7.39 -7.60
CA ILE A 281 47.41 -6.22 -7.94
C ILE A 281 48.65 -6.14 -7.04
N GLN A 282 48.48 -6.34 -5.72
CA GLN A 282 49.59 -6.32 -4.76
C GLN A 282 50.59 -7.44 -5.05
N ARG A 283 50.11 -8.66 -5.33
CA ARG A 283 50.95 -9.81 -5.67
C ARG A 283 51.72 -9.60 -6.97
N ASN A 284 51.12 -8.96 -7.98
CA ASN A 284 51.81 -8.62 -9.23
C ASN A 284 52.97 -7.64 -9.00
N SER A 285 52.76 -6.59 -8.19
CA SER A 285 53.81 -5.63 -7.82
C SER A 285 54.95 -6.29 -7.03
N SER A 286 54.60 -7.17 -6.09
CA SER A 286 55.56 -7.95 -5.30
C SER A 286 56.36 -8.94 -6.16
N SER A 287 55.74 -9.58 -7.15
CA SER A 287 56.43 -10.50 -8.06
C SER A 287 57.45 -9.76 -8.92
N ARG A 288 57.11 -8.56 -9.41
CA ARG A 288 58.03 -7.75 -10.22
C ARG A 288 59.26 -7.30 -9.45
N THR A 289 59.09 -6.90 -8.19
CA THR A 289 60.20 -6.51 -7.31
C THR A 289 61.10 -7.69 -6.95
N PHE A 290 60.51 -8.87 -6.69
CA PHE A 290 61.27 -10.10 -6.45
C PHE A 290 62.12 -10.52 -7.66
N LEU A 291 61.56 -10.46 -8.88
CA LEU A 291 62.28 -10.80 -10.11
C LEU A 291 63.47 -9.86 -10.34
N LEU A 292 63.30 -8.54 -10.13
CA LEU A 292 64.39 -7.57 -10.25
C LEU A 292 65.52 -7.84 -9.24
N LEU A 293 65.18 -8.16 -7.99
CA LEU A 293 66.17 -8.51 -6.96
C LEU A 293 66.92 -9.78 -7.32
N PHE A 294 66.21 -10.82 -7.77
CA PHE A 294 66.83 -12.06 -8.23
C PHE A 294 67.84 -11.82 -9.37
N LEU A 295 67.45 -11.03 -10.37
CA LEU A 295 68.31 -10.70 -11.51
C LEU A 295 69.53 -9.89 -11.07
N PHE A 296 69.35 -8.93 -10.15
CA PHE A 296 70.46 -8.20 -9.54
C PHE A 296 71.45 -9.15 -8.85
N VAL A 297 71.00 -10.02 -7.94
CA VAL A 297 71.87 -10.98 -7.24
C VAL A 297 72.59 -11.92 -8.23
N LEU A 298 71.90 -12.38 -9.27
CA LEU A 298 72.49 -13.23 -10.30
C LEU A 298 73.61 -12.52 -11.07
N THR A 299 73.39 -11.26 -11.48
CA THR A 299 74.41 -10.48 -12.19
C THR A 299 75.66 -10.23 -11.34
N PHE A 300 75.50 -9.90 -10.05
CA PHE A 300 76.64 -9.75 -9.13
C PHE A 300 77.37 -11.07 -8.88
N SER A 301 76.63 -12.18 -8.79
CA SER A 301 77.23 -13.51 -8.62
C SER A 301 78.09 -13.90 -9.82
N ILE A 302 77.62 -13.63 -11.04
CA ILE A 302 78.40 -13.87 -12.27
C ILE A 302 79.64 -12.98 -12.30
N LEU A 303 79.51 -11.68 -11.98
CA LEU A 303 80.62 -10.74 -11.99
C LEU A 303 81.69 -11.09 -10.93
N PHE A 304 81.27 -11.59 -9.77
CA PHE A 304 82.18 -12.10 -8.75
C PHE A 304 82.91 -13.36 -9.21
N LEU A 305 82.20 -14.28 -9.89
CA LEU A 305 82.80 -15.49 -10.43
C LEU A 305 83.83 -15.18 -11.52
N ASP A 306 83.55 -14.19 -12.37
CA ASP A 306 84.45 -13.70 -13.40
C ASP A 306 85.68 -13.02 -12.81
N TRP A 307 85.52 -12.25 -11.72
CA TRP A 307 86.65 -11.63 -11.02
C TRP A 307 87.55 -12.63 -10.27
N TYR A 308 86.97 -13.75 -9.81
CA TYR A 308 87.71 -14.80 -9.09
C TYR A 308 88.40 -15.80 -10.02
N SER A 309 87.93 -15.94 -11.26
CA SER A 309 88.55 -16.76 -12.32
C SER A 309 89.84 -16.14 -12.85
#